data_AF-A0A2E8RE33-F1
#
_entry.id   AF-A0A2E8RE33-F1
#
_cell.length_a   1.000
_cell.length_b   1.000
_cell.length_c   1.000
_cell.angle_alpha   90.00
_cell.angle_beta   90.00
_cell.angle_gamma   90.00
#
_symmetry.space_group_name_H-M   'P 1'
#
loop_
_entity.id
_entity.type
_entity.pdbx_description
1 polymer ?
#
loop_
_entity_poly.entity_id
_entity_poly.type
_entity_poly.pdbx_seq_one_letter_code
_entity_poly.pdbx_strand_id
1 'polypeptide(L)'
;MLFYVFIYTIWLKRTSVQNIVIGGLAGATPPVIGWATAVGDLTINLDSVEDFANSIFDLGSLMPWYLLLLIFLWTPPHFWALALYRSEEYNSVGIPMMPGVKGARRTLIEMKVYSIFLLILAVFAPIAMGGMDRYDTIYHVFGWTSIIVTLWYARTVFMIDTNEPRTASGRIPTAARSFFVSMIYLALMFAIVVTASAGLQGSILGAVLAATMIARDEWNSKAPSSQISA
;
A
#
# COMPACT_ATOMS: atom_id res chain seq x y z
N MET A 1 2.97 -19.31 11.46
CA MET A 1 2.00 -19.90 10.51
C MET A 1 0.82 -20.59 11.22
N LEU A 2 1.03 -21.51 12.17
CA LEU A 2 -0.08 -22.18 12.89
C LEU A 2 -0.92 -21.24 13.77
N PHE A 3 -0.30 -20.28 14.48
CA PHE A 3 -1.01 -19.25 15.24
C PHE A 3 -1.91 -18.37 14.35
N TYR A 4 -1.47 -18.06 13.13
CA TYR A 4 -2.22 -17.28 12.14
C TYR A 4 -3.47 -18.03 11.66
N VAL A 5 -3.33 -19.28 11.20
CA VAL A 5 -4.47 -20.04 10.67
C VAL A 5 -5.55 -20.26 11.74
N PHE A 6 -5.17 -20.57 12.99
CA PHE A 6 -6.17 -20.88 14.02
C PHE A 6 -6.82 -19.64 14.64
N ILE A 7 -6.07 -18.58 14.95
CA ILE A 7 -6.65 -17.39 15.58
C ILE A 7 -7.32 -16.46 14.56
N TYR A 8 -6.71 -16.28 13.38
CA TYR A 8 -7.22 -15.36 12.36
C TYR A 8 -8.45 -15.92 11.62
N THR A 9 -8.44 -17.21 11.27
CA THR A 9 -9.53 -17.82 10.47
C THR A 9 -10.80 -18.07 11.28
N ILE A 10 -10.67 -18.46 12.56
CA ILE A 10 -11.81 -18.91 13.38
C ILE A 10 -12.42 -17.76 14.18
N TRP A 11 -11.62 -16.81 14.68
CA TRP A 11 -12.09 -15.86 15.70
C TRP A 11 -12.27 -14.42 15.19
N LEU A 12 -11.32 -13.89 14.43
CA LEU A 12 -11.33 -12.47 14.08
C LEU A 12 -12.31 -12.14 12.93
N LYS A 13 -12.40 -13.02 11.91
CA LYS A 13 -13.15 -12.79 10.66
C LYS A 13 -14.63 -12.41 10.83
N ARG A 14 -15.23 -12.61 12.01
CA ARG A 14 -16.67 -12.41 12.26
C ARG A 14 -17.04 -11.26 13.21
N THR A 15 -16.10 -10.55 13.85
CA THR A 15 -16.46 -9.69 15.00
C THR A 15 -15.95 -8.24 14.96
N SER A 16 -15.03 -7.83 14.08
CA SER A 16 -14.54 -6.45 14.05
C SER A 16 -14.41 -5.85 12.65
N VAL A 17 -14.73 -4.56 12.55
CA VAL A 17 -14.53 -3.75 11.35
C VAL A 17 -13.02 -3.55 11.03
N GLN A 18 -12.15 -3.81 12.02
CA GLN A 18 -10.69 -3.78 11.89
C GLN A 18 -10.07 -5.09 11.40
N ASN A 19 -10.87 -6.08 10.99
CA ASN A 19 -10.36 -7.36 10.47
C ASN A 19 -9.37 -7.18 9.31
N ILE A 20 -9.61 -6.19 8.45
CA ILE A 20 -8.74 -5.83 7.33
C ILE A 20 -7.41 -5.24 7.83
N VAL A 21 -7.41 -4.48 8.93
CA VAL A 21 -6.19 -3.87 9.47
C VAL A 21 -5.32 -4.93 10.14
N ILE A 22 -5.92 -5.78 10.99
CA ILE A 22 -5.20 -6.85 11.70
C ILE A 22 -4.72 -7.93 10.71
N GLY A 23 -5.56 -8.27 9.72
CA GLY A 23 -5.18 -9.13 8.61
C GLY A 23 -4.13 -8.52 7.69
N GLY A 24 -4.23 -7.22 7.45
CA GLY A 24 -3.29 -6.46 6.66
C GLY A 24 -1.89 -6.47 7.25
N LEU A 25 -1.78 -6.42 8.58
CA LEU A 25 -0.48 -6.52 9.25
C LEU A 25 0.17 -7.89 9.00
N ALA A 26 -0.60 -8.98 9.12
CA ALA A 26 -0.10 -10.31 8.81
C ALA A 26 0.22 -10.50 7.32
N GLY A 27 -0.58 -9.91 6.42
CA GLY A 27 -0.33 -9.91 4.98
C GLY A 27 0.87 -9.05 4.57
N ALA A 28 1.29 -8.11 5.42
CA ALA A 28 2.42 -7.22 5.19
C ALA A 28 3.77 -7.78 5.68
N THR A 29 3.81 -8.94 6.34
CA THR A 29 5.06 -9.57 6.78
C THR A 29 5.96 -10.18 5.71
N PRO A 30 5.52 -10.52 4.47
CA PRO A 30 6.39 -11.17 3.49
C PRO A 30 7.73 -10.47 3.20
N PRO A 31 7.82 -9.13 3.07
CA PRO A 31 9.10 -8.46 2.89
C PRO A 31 10.09 -8.67 4.04
N VAL A 32 9.60 -8.65 5.28
CA VAL A 32 10.43 -8.90 6.48
C VAL A 32 10.95 -10.33 6.49
N ILE A 33 10.08 -11.29 6.21
CA ILE A 33 10.46 -12.71 6.14
C ILE A 33 11.48 -12.93 5.02
N GLY A 34 11.23 -12.40 3.82
CA GLY A 34 12.13 -12.53 2.68
C GLY A 34 13.50 -11.90 2.95
N TRP A 35 13.54 -10.72 3.58
CA TRP A 35 14.78 -10.09 3.99
C TRP A 35 15.55 -10.93 5.01
N ALA A 36 14.87 -11.38 6.06
CA ALA A 36 15.47 -12.22 7.09
C ALA A 36 16.04 -13.54 6.54
N THR A 37 15.43 -14.11 5.49
CA THR A 37 15.98 -15.31 4.82
C THR A 37 17.18 -15.04 3.92
N ALA A 38 17.33 -13.82 3.42
CA ALA A 38 18.41 -13.45 2.50
C ALA A 38 19.68 -12.98 3.23
N VAL A 39 19.54 -12.45 4.45
CA VAL A 39 20.67 -12.05 5.29
C VAL A 39 21.31 -13.29 5.92
N GLY A 40 22.57 -13.57 5.54
CA GLY A 40 23.28 -14.81 5.91
C GLY A 40 23.73 -14.92 7.37
N ASP A 41 23.74 -13.82 8.12
CA ASP A 41 24.40 -13.74 9.44
C ASP A 41 23.45 -13.33 10.59
N LEU A 42 22.13 -13.47 10.43
CA LEU A 42 21.18 -13.19 11.52
C LEU A 42 21.31 -14.26 12.63
N THR A 43 21.92 -13.87 13.73
CA THR A 43 22.10 -14.72 14.92
C THR A 43 21.12 -14.28 16.01
N ILE A 44 20.37 -15.23 16.56
CA ILE A 44 19.47 -14.97 17.69
C ILE A 44 20.32 -15.03 18.97
N ASN A 45 20.51 -13.88 19.62
CA ASN A 45 21.17 -13.80 20.91
C ASN A 45 20.13 -13.98 22.03
N LEU A 46 20.44 -14.83 23.01
CA LEU A 46 19.56 -15.17 24.13
C LEU A 46 20.14 -14.76 25.49
N ASP A 47 21.23 -13.99 25.48
CA ASP A 47 21.97 -13.61 26.68
C ASP A 47 21.16 -12.67 27.59
N SER A 48 20.27 -11.86 27.01
CA SER A 48 19.33 -11.03 27.75
C SER A 48 18.02 -10.81 26.98
N VAL A 49 16.99 -10.33 27.67
CA VAL A 49 15.71 -9.95 27.04
C VAL A 49 15.91 -8.79 26.05
N GLU A 50 16.87 -7.90 26.32
CA GLU A 50 17.23 -6.79 25.45
C GLU A 50 17.96 -7.28 24.19
N ASP A 51 18.93 -8.20 24.33
CA ASP A 51 19.65 -8.79 23.21
C ASP A 51 18.73 -9.64 22.33
N PHE A 52 17.80 -10.36 22.96
CA PHE A 52 16.75 -11.07 22.24
C PHE A 52 15.88 -10.10 21.44
N ALA A 53 15.40 -9.02 22.06
CA ALA A 53 14.60 -8.01 21.37
C ALA A 53 15.37 -7.34 20.22
N ASN A 54 16.63 -6.97 20.44
CA ASN A 54 17.46 -6.38 19.41
C ASN A 54 17.71 -7.36 18.25
N SER A 55 17.95 -8.65 18.53
CA SER A 55 18.18 -9.66 17.50
C SER A 55 16.99 -9.92 16.56
N ILE A 56 15.76 -9.70 17.02
CA ILE A 56 14.55 -9.88 16.21
C ILE A 56 14.13 -8.62 15.44
N PHE A 57 14.52 -7.44 15.92
CA PHE A 57 14.15 -6.15 15.31
C PHE A 57 15.25 -5.55 14.44
N ASP A 58 16.52 -5.79 14.77
CA ASP A 58 17.65 -5.36 13.96
C ASP A 58 17.94 -6.35 12.84
N LEU A 59 17.40 -6.02 11.65
CA LEU A 59 17.58 -6.79 10.41
C LEU A 59 18.78 -6.30 9.59
N GLY A 60 19.63 -5.43 10.15
CA GLY A 60 20.74 -4.77 9.46
C GLY A 60 20.31 -3.69 8.46
N SER A 61 19.01 -3.46 8.27
CA SER A 61 18.44 -2.42 7.42
C SER A 61 17.04 -2.04 7.88
N LEU A 62 16.67 -0.77 7.65
CA LEU A 62 15.30 -0.27 7.86
C LEU A 62 14.35 -0.65 6.73
N MET A 63 14.87 -1.10 5.59
CA MET A 63 14.12 -1.40 4.39
C MET A 63 13.01 -2.47 4.55
N PRO A 64 13.24 -3.62 5.22
CA PRO A 64 12.17 -4.59 5.46
C PRO A 64 10.99 -4.01 6.25
N TRP A 65 11.27 -3.16 7.24
CA TRP A 65 10.26 -2.48 8.05
C TRP A 65 9.50 -1.42 7.24
N TYR A 66 10.19 -0.68 6.37
CA TYR A 66 9.57 0.25 5.43
C TYR A 66 8.59 -0.46 4.50
N LEU A 67 8.98 -1.60 3.90
CA LEU A 67 8.11 -2.37 3.00
C LEU A 67 6.90 -2.98 3.73
N LEU A 68 7.09 -3.43 4.98
CA LEU A 68 5.98 -3.87 5.84
C LEU A 68 4.99 -2.72 6.07
N LEU A 69 5.49 -1.55 6.49
CA LEU A 69 4.63 -0.39 6.73
C LEU A 69 3.94 0.09 5.45
N LEU A 70 4.62 0.03 4.31
CA LEU A 70 4.06 0.37 3.00
C LEU A 70 2.85 -0.51 2.68
N ILE A 71 2.99 -1.83 2.75
CA ILE A 71 1.88 -2.76 2.50
C ILE A 71 0.78 -2.56 3.55
N PHE A 72 1.14 -2.45 4.83
CA PHE A 72 0.19 -2.30 5.92
C PHE A 72 -0.66 -1.04 5.78
N LEU A 73 -0.04 0.13 5.55
CA LEU A 73 -0.75 1.41 5.41
C LEU A 73 -1.56 1.49 4.10
N TRP A 74 -1.10 0.82 3.04
CA TRP A 74 -1.80 0.70 1.76
C TRP A 74 -3.04 -0.21 1.84
N THR A 75 -3.01 -1.22 2.70
CA THR A 75 -4.05 -2.25 2.77
C THR A 75 -5.45 -1.68 3.06
N PRO A 76 -5.68 -0.83 4.10
CA PRO A 76 -7.00 -0.25 4.36
C PRO A 76 -7.56 0.57 3.20
N PRO A 77 -6.87 1.58 2.64
CA PRO A 77 -7.44 2.37 1.54
C PRO A 77 -7.65 1.52 0.27
N HIS A 78 -6.83 0.51 0.00
CA HIS A 78 -7.06 -0.45 -1.09
C HIS A 78 -8.37 -1.23 -0.92
N PHE A 79 -8.51 -1.96 0.20
CA PHE A 79 -9.69 -2.82 0.41
C PHE A 79 -10.97 -2.02 0.65
N TRP A 80 -10.87 -0.84 1.26
CA TRP A 80 -12.04 0.02 1.45
C TRP A 80 -12.50 0.68 0.15
N ALA A 81 -11.59 0.97 -0.78
CA ALA A 81 -11.98 1.36 -2.14
C ALA A 81 -12.76 0.23 -2.84
N LEU A 82 -12.30 -1.02 -2.73
CA LEU A 82 -13.02 -2.20 -3.24
C LEU A 82 -14.42 -2.35 -2.60
N ALA A 83 -14.50 -2.16 -1.28
CA ALA A 83 -15.76 -2.24 -0.54
C ALA A 83 -16.75 -1.13 -0.93
N LEU A 84 -16.26 0.09 -1.21
CA LEU A 84 -17.09 1.18 -1.75
C LEU A 84 -17.54 0.89 -3.18
N TYR A 85 -16.61 0.45 -4.03
CA TYR A 85 -16.85 0.06 -5.42
C TYR A 85 -17.92 -1.02 -5.54
N ARG A 86 -17.92 -2.05 -4.68
CA ARG A 86 -18.90 -3.17 -4.70
C ARG A 86 -19.85 -3.16 -3.51
N SER A 87 -20.20 -1.98 -3.01
CA SER A 87 -20.98 -1.84 -1.77
C SER A 87 -22.31 -2.60 -1.77
N GLU A 88 -23.03 -2.64 -2.89
CA GLU A 88 -24.29 -3.38 -3.00
C GLU A 88 -24.10 -4.90 -2.94
N GLU A 89 -23.10 -5.44 -3.63
CA GLU A 89 -22.75 -6.87 -3.59
C GLU A 89 -22.35 -7.29 -2.18
N TYR A 90 -21.55 -6.48 -1.47
CA TYR A 90 -21.15 -6.79 -0.09
C TYR A 90 -22.34 -6.76 0.90
N ASN A 91 -23.26 -5.81 0.71
CA ASN A 91 -24.45 -5.68 1.55
C ASN A 91 -25.43 -6.84 1.33
N SER A 92 -25.59 -7.33 0.10
CA SER A 92 -26.52 -8.42 -0.21
C SER A 92 -26.10 -9.77 0.40
N VAL A 93 -24.79 -9.98 0.59
CA VAL A 93 -24.25 -11.20 1.21
C VAL A 93 -23.92 -11.04 2.71
N GLY A 94 -24.20 -9.88 3.30
CA GLY A 94 -24.05 -9.63 4.74
C GLY A 94 -22.59 -9.62 5.24
N ILE A 95 -21.61 -9.31 4.40
CA ILE A 95 -20.20 -9.24 4.82
C ILE A 95 -19.94 -7.89 5.51
N PRO A 96 -19.52 -7.86 6.80
CA PRO A 96 -19.34 -6.63 7.55
C PRO A 96 -18.05 -5.89 7.11
N MET A 97 -18.17 -5.01 6.11
CA MET A 97 -17.09 -4.12 5.66
C MET A 97 -17.25 -2.72 6.27
N MET A 98 -16.15 -1.97 6.40
CA MET A 98 -16.14 -0.58 6.92
C MET A 98 -17.28 0.30 6.36
N PRO A 99 -17.49 0.37 5.03
CA PRO A 99 -18.60 1.14 4.46
C PRO A 99 -19.98 0.69 4.91
N GLY A 100 -20.20 -0.62 5.06
CA GLY A 100 -21.49 -1.18 5.47
C GLY A 100 -21.78 -1.00 6.96
N VAL A 101 -20.76 -1.05 7.81
CA VAL A 101 -20.92 -0.98 9.27
C VAL A 101 -20.84 0.45 9.82
N LYS A 102 -19.88 1.26 9.34
CA LYS A 102 -19.62 2.62 9.84
C LYS A 102 -20.03 3.72 8.85
N GLY A 103 -20.49 3.33 7.66
CA GLY A 103 -20.90 4.25 6.61
C GLY A 103 -19.75 4.68 5.69
N ALA A 104 -20.13 5.10 4.48
CA ALA A 104 -19.18 5.51 3.45
C ALA A 104 -18.35 6.74 3.86
N ARG A 105 -18.98 7.73 4.51
CA ARG A 105 -18.31 8.97 4.97
C ARG A 105 -17.18 8.69 5.95
N ARG A 106 -17.41 7.83 6.95
CA ARG A 106 -16.38 7.48 7.94
C ARG A 106 -15.23 6.73 7.27
N THR A 107 -15.56 5.79 6.38
CA THR A 107 -14.56 5.06 5.58
C THR A 107 -13.67 6.01 4.79
N LEU A 108 -14.24 6.99 4.07
CA LEU A 108 -13.46 7.96 3.32
C LEU A 108 -12.51 8.79 4.19
N ILE A 109 -12.93 9.18 5.40
CA ILE A 109 -12.06 9.92 6.33
C ILE A 109 -10.85 9.06 6.70
N GLU A 110 -11.07 7.80 7.08
CA GLU A 110 -9.98 6.90 7.44
C GLU A 110 -9.07 6.61 6.24
N MET A 111 -9.63 6.37 5.05
CA MET A 111 -8.85 6.21 3.81
C MET A 111 -7.90 7.40 3.60
N LYS A 112 -8.40 8.63 3.75
CA LYS A 112 -7.59 9.86 3.61
C LYS A 112 -6.49 9.94 4.66
N VAL A 113 -6.77 9.56 5.91
CA VAL A 113 -5.76 9.50 6.99
C VAL A 113 -4.65 8.50 6.63
N TYR A 114 -4.99 7.29 6.19
CA TYR A 114 -4.01 6.30 5.74
C TYR A 114 -3.20 6.80 4.52
N SER A 115 -3.82 7.49 3.56
CA SER A 115 -3.11 8.10 2.44
C SER A 115 -2.12 9.20 2.88
N ILE A 116 -2.43 9.97 3.93
CA ILE A 116 -1.49 10.93 4.51
C ILE A 116 -0.32 10.20 5.17
N PHE A 117 -0.56 9.11 5.90
CA PHE A 117 0.53 8.32 6.47
C PHE A 117 1.41 7.66 5.39
N LEU A 118 0.84 7.23 4.26
CA LEU A 118 1.63 6.77 3.12
C LEU A 118 2.50 7.88 2.54
N LEU A 119 2.00 9.11 2.43
CA LEU A 119 2.80 10.25 1.98
C LEU A 119 3.96 10.54 2.94
N ILE A 120 3.70 10.50 4.24
CA ILE A 120 4.75 10.64 5.26
C ILE A 120 5.78 9.52 5.08
N LEU A 121 5.34 8.27 4.96
CA LEU A 121 6.21 7.12 4.76
C LEU A 121 7.08 7.28 3.49
N ALA A 122 6.51 7.76 2.39
CA ALA A 122 7.23 7.95 1.12
C ALA A 122 8.43 8.92 1.23
N VAL A 123 8.38 9.89 2.16
CA VAL A 123 9.53 10.79 2.45
C VAL A 123 10.71 10.03 3.06
N PHE A 124 10.43 8.97 3.81
CA PHE A 124 11.45 8.13 4.46
C PHE A 124 12.01 7.04 3.54
N ALA A 125 11.52 6.90 2.29
CA ALA A 125 11.99 5.88 1.36
C ALA A 125 13.52 5.85 1.16
N PRO A 126 14.22 6.96 0.85
CA PRO A 126 15.67 6.94 0.68
C PRO A 126 16.42 6.72 2.00
N ILE A 127 15.86 7.17 3.13
CA ILE A 127 16.43 6.93 4.46
C ILE A 127 16.36 5.44 4.80
N ALA A 128 15.24 4.77 4.48
CA ALA A 128 15.05 3.36 4.76
C ALA A 128 15.98 2.46 3.94
N MET A 129 16.34 2.87 2.71
CA MET A 129 17.27 2.12 1.86
C MET A 129 18.69 2.10 2.46
N GLY A 130 19.09 3.18 3.14
CA GLY A 130 20.42 3.31 3.72
C GLY A 130 21.52 3.50 2.66
N GLY A 131 22.72 3.88 3.10
CA GLY A 131 23.89 3.97 2.22
C GLY A 131 23.87 5.08 1.16
N MET A 132 22.90 6.01 1.21
CA MET A 132 22.85 7.20 0.35
C MET A 132 23.12 8.46 1.15
N ASP A 133 24.05 9.31 0.71
CA ASP A 133 24.19 10.64 1.28
C ASP A 133 23.00 11.51 0.88
N ARG A 134 22.54 12.38 1.79
CA ARG A 134 21.47 13.35 1.53
C ARG A 134 21.83 14.31 0.40
N TYR A 135 23.12 14.52 0.13
CA TYR A 135 23.60 15.36 -0.96
C TYR A 135 23.73 14.62 -2.31
N ASP A 136 23.57 13.29 -2.33
CA ASP A 136 23.67 12.53 -3.57
C ASP A 136 22.41 12.68 -4.43
N THR A 137 22.63 12.76 -5.74
CA THR A 137 21.54 12.83 -6.72
C THR A 137 20.58 11.63 -6.62
N ILE A 138 21.09 10.43 -6.31
CA ILE A 138 20.26 9.23 -6.17
C ILE A 138 19.23 9.35 -5.03
N TYR A 139 19.64 9.93 -3.90
CA TYR A 139 18.75 10.18 -2.76
C TYR A 139 17.55 11.01 -3.19
N HIS A 140 17.80 12.08 -3.96
CA HIS A 140 16.75 12.97 -4.44
C HIS A 140 15.88 12.34 -5.53
N VAL A 141 16.47 11.67 -6.53
CA VAL A 141 15.69 11.04 -7.61
C VAL A 141 14.76 9.97 -7.03
N PHE A 142 15.26 9.10 -6.16
CA PHE A 142 14.46 8.06 -5.52
C PHE A 142 13.39 8.65 -4.59
N GLY A 143 13.78 9.61 -3.74
CA GLY A 143 12.86 10.27 -2.80
C GLY A 143 11.72 11.01 -3.50
N TRP A 144 12.04 11.86 -4.49
CA TRP A 144 11.01 12.59 -5.23
C TRP A 144 10.10 11.68 -6.03
N THR A 145 10.64 10.64 -6.65
CA THR A 145 9.82 9.65 -7.39
C THR A 145 8.83 8.95 -6.46
N SER A 146 9.28 8.52 -5.27
CA SER A 146 8.44 7.87 -4.25
C SER A 146 7.30 8.79 -3.78
N ILE A 147 7.60 10.08 -3.57
CA ILE A 147 6.61 11.10 -3.19
C ILE A 147 5.61 11.33 -4.33
N ILE A 148 6.07 11.49 -5.57
CA ILE A 148 5.20 11.74 -6.74
C ILE A 148 4.23 10.58 -6.97
N VAL A 149 4.72 9.34 -6.93
CA VAL A 149 3.89 8.14 -7.10
C VAL A 149 2.85 8.02 -5.98
N THR A 150 3.24 8.35 -4.74
CA THR A 150 2.32 8.32 -3.60
C THR A 150 1.30 9.46 -3.65
N LEU A 151 1.68 10.66 -4.10
CA LEU A 151 0.77 11.78 -4.34
C LEU A 151 -0.26 11.45 -5.41
N TRP A 152 0.17 10.81 -6.50
CA TRP A 152 -0.72 10.35 -7.56
C TRP A 152 -1.78 9.38 -7.03
N TYR A 153 -1.36 8.36 -6.25
CA TYR A 153 -2.33 7.46 -5.62
C TYR A 153 -3.24 8.18 -4.62
N ALA A 154 -2.68 8.98 -3.71
CA ALA A 154 -3.44 9.71 -2.70
C ALA A 154 -4.50 10.62 -3.35
N ARG A 155 -4.17 11.29 -4.46
CA ARG A 155 -5.14 12.08 -5.23
C ARG A 155 -6.39 11.26 -5.59
N THR A 156 -6.24 10.00 -6.01
CA THR A 156 -7.39 9.15 -6.36
C THR A 156 -8.29 8.86 -5.16
N VAL A 157 -7.71 8.67 -3.97
CA VAL A 157 -8.46 8.47 -2.71
C VAL A 157 -9.21 9.74 -2.33
N PHE A 158 -8.58 10.91 -2.49
CA PHE A 158 -9.20 12.20 -2.17
C PHE A 158 -10.32 12.59 -3.14
N MET A 159 -10.26 12.07 -4.37
CA MET A 159 -11.26 12.28 -5.42
C MET A 159 -12.44 11.30 -5.36
N ILE A 160 -12.47 10.36 -4.40
CA ILE A 160 -13.62 9.46 -4.26
C ILE A 160 -14.84 10.28 -3.81
N ASP A 161 -15.90 10.24 -4.62
CA ASP A 161 -17.20 10.84 -4.32
C ASP A 161 -18.25 9.74 -4.16
N THR A 162 -18.78 9.60 -2.95
CA THR A 162 -19.82 8.61 -2.65
C THR A 162 -21.22 9.03 -3.10
N ASN A 163 -21.40 10.29 -3.51
CA ASN A 163 -22.67 10.83 -3.99
C ASN A 163 -22.75 10.84 -5.53
N GLU A 164 -21.70 10.41 -6.22
CA GLU A 164 -21.71 10.33 -7.68
C GLU A 164 -22.76 9.31 -8.18
N PRO A 165 -23.29 9.49 -9.41
CA PRO A 165 -24.20 8.52 -9.99
C PRO A 165 -23.57 7.13 -10.05
N ARG A 166 -24.25 6.15 -9.47
CA ARG A 166 -23.83 4.74 -9.55
C ARG A 166 -24.00 4.23 -10.98
N THR A 167 -23.14 3.31 -11.38
CA THR A 167 -23.32 2.61 -12.65
C THR A 167 -24.57 1.72 -12.62
N ALA A 168 -24.99 1.20 -13.78
CA ALA A 168 -26.12 0.25 -13.87
C ALA A 168 -25.93 -1.03 -13.01
N SER A 169 -24.71 -1.31 -12.56
CA SER A 169 -24.36 -2.43 -11.68
C SER A 169 -24.16 -2.00 -10.21
N GLY A 170 -24.60 -0.80 -9.83
CA GLY A 170 -24.54 -0.31 -8.45
C GLY A 170 -23.17 0.18 -7.99
N ARG A 171 -22.19 0.27 -8.91
CA ARG A 171 -20.78 0.56 -8.59
C ARG A 171 -20.50 2.05 -8.52
N ILE A 172 -19.53 2.44 -7.68
CA ILE A 172 -19.01 3.81 -7.54
C ILE A 172 -17.75 3.96 -8.43
N PRO A 173 -17.81 4.68 -9.57
CA PRO A 173 -16.69 4.81 -10.51
C PRO A 173 -15.39 5.34 -9.90
N THR A 174 -15.44 6.39 -9.09
CA THR A 174 -14.23 6.98 -8.47
C THR A 174 -13.56 6.02 -7.50
N ALA A 175 -14.34 5.25 -6.74
CA ALA A 175 -13.83 4.19 -5.87
C ALA A 175 -13.18 3.06 -6.68
N ALA A 176 -13.76 2.69 -7.83
CA ALA A 176 -13.17 1.72 -8.75
C ALA A 176 -11.80 2.20 -9.26
N ARG A 177 -11.72 3.46 -9.71
CA ARG A 177 -10.46 4.07 -10.15
C ARG A 177 -9.40 4.01 -9.06
N SER A 178 -9.74 4.42 -7.83
CA SER A 178 -8.80 4.38 -6.72
C SER A 178 -8.32 2.95 -6.40
N PHE A 179 -9.22 1.96 -6.47
CA PHE A 179 -8.86 0.55 -6.30
C PHE A 179 -7.87 0.06 -7.37
N PHE A 180 -8.12 0.30 -8.65
CA PHE A 180 -7.20 -0.16 -9.70
C PHE A 180 -5.86 0.59 -9.67
N VAL A 181 -5.89 1.91 -9.46
CA VAL A 181 -4.68 2.72 -9.31
C VAL A 181 -3.85 2.25 -8.12
N SER A 182 -4.48 1.84 -7.02
CA SER A 182 -3.75 1.35 -5.84
C SER A 182 -2.90 0.09 -6.11
N MET A 183 -3.31 -0.79 -7.04
CA MET A 183 -2.51 -1.95 -7.43
C MET A 183 -1.27 -1.54 -8.23
N ILE A 184 -1.45 -0.61 -9.16
CA ILE A 184 -0.35 -0.04 -9.95
C ILE A 184 0.61 0.72 -9.04
N TYR A 185 0.09 1.52 -8.10
CA TYR A 185 0.86 2.23 -7.09
C TYR A 185 1.79 1.29 -6.32
N LEU A 186 1.26 0.20 -5.75
CA LEU A 186 2.07 -0.72 -4.98
C LEU A 186 3.16 -1.35 -5.87
N ALA A 187 2.80 -1.82 -7.07
CA ALA A 187 3.76 -2.37 -8.02
C ALA A 187 4.88 -1.36 -8.38
N LEU A 188 4.53 -0.10 -8.61
CA LEU A 188 5.49 0.97 -8.90
C LEU A 188 6.40 1.25 -7.71
N MET A 189 5.88 1.30 -6.49
CA MET A 189 6.70 1.52 -5.29
C MET A 189 7.76 0.42 -5.13
N PHE A 190 7.40 -0.85 -5.33
CA PHE A 190 8.36 -1.95 -5.33
C PHE A 190 9.37 -1.86 -6.49
N ALA A 191 8.90 -1.54 -7.70
CA ALA A 191 9.78 -1.39 -8.86
C ALA A 191 10.80 -0.26 -8.67
N ILE A 192 10.38 0.88 -8.11
CA ILE A 192 11.27 2.02 -7.84
C ILE A 192 12.29 1.65 -6.77
N VAL A 193 11.89 0.95 -5.72
CA VAL A 193 12.80 0.43 -4.69
C VAL A 193 13.88 -0.47 -5.31
N VAL A 194 13.46 -1.44 -6.12
CA VAL A 194 14.39 -2.40 -6.76
C VAL A 194 15.33 -1.68 -7.72
N THR A 195 14.80 -0.79 -8.55
CA THR A 195 15.63 -0.05 -9.53
C THR A 195 16.58 0.93 -8.85
N ALA A 196 16.18 1.60 -7.77
CA ALA A 196 17.08 2.46 -6.99
C ALA A 196 18.23 1.69 -6.33
N SER A 197 18.03 0.42 -5.97
CA SER A 197 19.12 -0.44 -5.45
C SER A 197 20.24 -0.71 -6.46
N ALA A 198 19.99 -0.49 -7.76
CA ALA A 198 20.97 -0.61 -8.83
C ALA A 198 21.77 0.70 -9.09
N GLY A 199 21.66 1.69 -8.21
CA GLY A 199 22.38 2.96 -8.33
C GLY A 199 21.62 4.03 -9.13
N LEU A 200 22.33 5.10 -9.51
CA LEU A 200 21.71 6.30 -10.09
C LEU A 200 20.97 6.01 -11.41
N GLN A 201 21.58 5.23 -12.32
CA GLN A 201 20.96 4.87 -13.59
C GLN A 201 19.67 4.07 -13.37
N GLY A 202 19.68 3.13 -12.42
CA GLY A 202 18.51 2.38 -12.02
C GLY A 202 17.43 3.30 -11.43
N SER A 203 17.79 4.21 -10.53
CA SER A 203 16.83 5.18 -9.97
C SER A 203 16.19 6.06 -11.04
N ILE A 204 16.94 6.48 -12.07
CA ILE A 204 16.40 7.24 -13.21
C ILE A 204 15.45 6.37 -14.03
N LEU A 205 15.80 5.11 -14.30
CA LEU A 205 14.93 4.16 -15.00
C LEU A 205 13.60 3.97 -14.25
N GLY A 206 13.66 3.81 -12.92
CA GLY A 206 12.48 3.71 -12.06
C GLY A 206 11.59 4.95 -12.15
N ALA A 207 12.19 6.15 -12.16
CA ALA A 207 11.47 7.40 -12.32
C ALA A 207 10.77 7.52 -13.69
N VAL A 208 11.46 7.15 -14.76
CA VAL A 208 10.89 7.15 -16.14
C VAL A 208 9.75 6.14 -16.26
N LEU A 209 9.91 4.93 -15.71
CA LEU A 209 8.87 3.90 -15.70
C LEU A 209 7.62 4.40 -14.97
N ALA A 210 7.80 4.98 -13.78
CA ALA A 210 6.71 5.52 -12.98
C ALA A 210 5.98 6.67 -13.70
N ALA A 211 6.73 7.63 -14.24
CA ALA A 211 6.16 8.74 -14.99
C ALA A 211 5.36 8.26 -16.22
N THR A 212 5.87 7.27 -16.94
CA THR A 212 5.20 6.69 -18.11
C THR A 212 3.90 5.98 -17.72
N MET A 213 3.92 5.19 -16.64
CA MET A 213 2.73 4.50 -16.13
C MET A 213 1.67 5.47 -15.64
N ILE A 214 2.05 6.51 -14.90
CA ILE A 214 1.14 7.57 -14.44
C ILE A 214 0.54 8.31 -15.63
N ALA A 215 1.35 8.72 -16.59
CA ALA A 215 0.87 9.42 -17.78
C ALA A 215 -0.12 8.57 -18.59
N ARG A 216 0.18 7.28 -18.76
CA ARG A 216 -0.71 6.32 -19.44
C ARG A 216 -2.05 6.15 -18.71
N ASP A 217 -2.02 5.99 -17.40
CA ASP A 217 -3.25 5.88 -16.59
C ASP A 217 -4.11 7.15 -16.68
N GLU A 218 -3.50 8.33 -16.49
CA GLU A 218 -4.21 9.61 -16.56
C GLU A 218 -4.77 9.87 -17.97
N TRP A 219 -4.05 9.50 -19.03
CA TRP A 219 -4.55 9.59 -20.41
C TRP A 219 -5.79 8.72 -20.63
N ASN A 220 -5.72 7.45 -20.22
CA ASN A 220 -6.84 6.51 -20.35
C ASN A 220 -8.05 6.95 -19.53
N SER A 221 -7.84 7.62 -18.39
CA SER A 221 -8.92 8.14 -17.56
C SER A 221 -9.68 9.33 -18.16
N LYS A 222 -9.08 10.04 -19.14
CA LYS A 222 -9.65 11.22 -19.80
C LYS A 222 -10.27 10.92 -21.17
N ALA A 223 -10.00 9.74 -21.74
CA ALA A 223 -10.55 9.37 -23.04
C ALA A 223 -12.08 9.26 -22.95
N PRO A 224 -12.86 9.88 -23.87
CA PRO A 224 -14.31 9.78 -23.88
C PRO A 224 -14.77 8.31 -23.94
N SER A 225 -15.72 7.96 -23.09
CA SER A 225 -16.32 6.62 -22.97
C SER A 225 -17.22 6.26 -24.17
N SER A 226 -16.70 6.35 -25.40
CA SER A 226 -17.40 5.93 -26.63
C SER A 226 -16.87 4.61 -27.20
N GLN A 227 -15.96 3.92 -26.51
CA GLN A 227 -15.35 2.67 -27.01
C GLN A 227 -15.48 1.44 -26.10
N ILE A 228 -16.42 1.44 -25.13
CA ILE A 228 -16.76 0.23 -24.37
C ILE A 228 -18.21 -0.15 -24.67
N SER A 229 -18.47 -0.51 -25.93
CA SER A 229 -19.61 -1.32 -26.34
C SER A 229 -19.27 -2.04 -27.64
N ALA A 230 -18.72 -3.25 -27.52
CA ALA A 230 -18.80 -4.32 -28.50
C ALA A 230 -18.48 -5.64 -27.78
#